data_AF-A0A9W4PX36-F1
#
_entry.id   AF-A0A9W4PX36-F1
#
_cell.length_a   1.000
_cell.length_b   1.000
_cell.length_c   1.000
_cell.angle_alpha   90.00
_cell.angle_beta   90.00
_cell.angle_gamma   90.00
#
_symmetry.space_group_name_H-M   'P 1'
#
loop_
_entity.id
_entity.type
_entity.pdbx_description
1 polymer ?
#
loop_
_entity_poly.entity_id
_entity_poly.type
_entity_poly.pdbx_seq_one_letter_code
_entity_poly.pdbx_strand_id
1 'polypeptide(L)'
;MAEFHLHGGTAVIRAVMAALLDIPRCRLAEPGEFSRRAFLAGRLDLSEAEGIADLVDAKTELQRRQALRQMDGALSTVILDWRDRLVDCLAEVEAELDFSDEGDVPDSLADAVAPRVAAVRDEIAAAIADGHRGERLREGFTVVIAGAPNAGKSTLFNRLLQREAAIVTPIPGTTRDVLETALEIDGLPVILVDTAGLRPTEDMVEKEGIRRALLRAERADLVLALETFDSPPQSSGWQAPTLSLWTKSDLQEAPSDFHGLSVSSTTDRGITQLLDAVADRAREALGNGSALVTRERHRYALTATLAALDRGLETAKPPELFAEDLRLALRGLGRVTGQVGVEEILDRVFSSFCIGK
;
A
#
# COMPACT_ATOMS: atom_id res chain seq x y z
N MET A 1 9.56 -10.76 28.92
CA MET A 1 10.41 -10.63 27.71
C MET A 1 11.82 -10.33 28.18
N ALA A 2 12.85 -10.87 27.51
CA ALA A 2 14.24 -10.55 27.78
C ALA A 2 14.95 -10.36 26.44
N GLU A 3 15.77 -9.31 26.33
CA GLU A 3 16.57 -9.01 25.14
C GLU A 3 18.05 -9.25 25.46
N PHE A 4 18.70 -10.12 24.69
CA PHE A 4 20.11 -10.45 24.86
C PHE A 4 20.95 -9.67 23.84
N HIS A 5 21.74 -8.70 24.33
CA HIS A 5 22.63 -7.91 23.48
C HIS A 5 23.97 -8.64 23.36
N LEU A 6 24.24 -9.20 22.18
CA LEU A 6 25.40 -10.05 21.92
C LEU A 6 26.41 -9.36 21.00
N HIS A 7 27.62 -9.91 20.97
CA HIS A 7 28.58 -9.60 19.90
C HIS A 7 28.08 -10.20 18.58
N GLY A 8 28.13 -9.42 17.47
CA GLY A 8 27.49 -9.76 16.18
C GLY A 8 28.09 -10.93 15.39
N GLY A 9 28.97 -11.73 15.98
CA GLY A 9 29.54 -12.91 15.33
C GLY A 9 28.48 -13.99 15.12
N THR A 10 28.35 -14.50 13.89
CA THR A 10 27.36 -15.55 13.54
C THR A 10 27.50 -16.82 14.40
N ALA A 11 28.72 -17.18 14.78
CA ALA A 11 28.98 -18.30 15.70
C ALA A 11 28.42 -18.05 17.12
N VAL A 12 28.54 -16.82 17.63
CA VAL A 12 28.01 -16.41 18.95
C VAL A 12 26.49 -16.44 18.92
N ILE A 13 25.88 -15.85 17.90
CA ILE A 13 24.41 -15.83 17.73
C ILE A 13 23.87 -17.26 17.66
N ARG A 14 24.49 -18.15 16.86
CA ARG A 14 24.08 -19.55 16.76
C ARG A 14 24.23 -20.31 18.08
N ALA A 15 25.32 -20.11 18.82
CA ALA A 15 25.54 -20.77 20.10
C ALA A 15 24.49 -20.35 21.15
N VAL A 16 24.19 -19.05 21.22
CA VAL A 16 23.15 -18.55 22.13
C VAL A 16 21.76 -19.04 21.70
N MET A 17 21.44 -19.02 20.40
CA MET A 17 20.18 -19.58 19.91
C MET A 17 20.01 -21.06 20.26
N ALA A 18 21.06 -21.87 20.11
CA ALA A 18 21.03 -23.28 20.49
C ALA A 18 20.76 -23.44 21.99
N ALA A 19 21.48 -22.69 22.84
CA ALA A 19 21.28 -22.72 24.28
C ALA A 19 19.86 -22.29 24.70
N LEU A 20 19.25 -21.33 23.99
CA LEU A 20 17.87 -20.91 24.24
C LEU A 20 16.87 -22.01 23.86
N LEU A 21 17.10 -22.73 22.75
CA LEU A 21 16.21 -23.81 22.30
C LEU A 21 16.25 -25.04 23.21
N ASP A 22 17.32 -25.23 24.00
CA ASP A 22 17.40 -26.26 25.03
C ASP A 22 16.54 -25.96 26.27
N ILE A 23 16.06 -24.71 26.42
CA ILE A 23 15.19 -24.32 27.55
C ILE A 23 13.77 -24.86 27.31
N PRO A 24 13.18 -25.61 28.27
CA PRO A 24 11.82 -26.11 28.15
C PRO A 24 10.81 -24.98 27.89
N ARG A 25 9.93 -25.17 26.89
CA ARG A 25 8.91 -24.20 26.43
C ARG A 25 9.48 -22.96 25.72
N CYS A 26 10.77 -22.96 25.39
CA CYS A 26 11.32 -22.05 24.39
C CYS A 26 11.17 -22.69 23.00
N ARG A 27 10.76 -21.90 22.01
CA ARG A 27 10.72 -22.29 20.60
C ARG A 27 11.13 -21.12 19.73
N LEU A 28 11.50 -21.41 18.49
CA LEU A 28 11.66 -20.37 17.48
C LEU A 28 10.35 -19.62 17.31
N ALA A 29 10.46 -18.30 17.19
CA ALA A 29 9.33 -17.44 16.87
C ALA A 29 8.93 -17.65 15.41
N GLU A 30 7.63 -17.60 15.15
CA GLU A 30 7.08 -17.48 13.81
C GLU A 30 7.25 -16.04 13.28
N PRO A 31 7.17 -15.82 11.95
CA PRO A 31 7.02 -14.49 11.36
C PRO A 31 6.00 -13.62 12.09
N GLY A 32 6.43 -12.43 12.56
CA GLY A 32 5.55 -11.45 13.22
C GLY A 32 4.93 -11.86 14.55
N GLU A 33 5.42 -12.93 15.18
CA GLU A 33 4.76 -13.50 16.35
C GLU A 33 4.75 -12.57 17.57
N PHE A 34 5.79 -11.77 17.81
CA PHE A 34 5.77 -10.86 18.97
C PHE A 34 4.79 -9.72 18.74
N SER A 35 4.75 -9.17 17.53
CA SER A 35 3.73 -8.20 17.10
C SER A 35 2.31 -8.77 17.21
N ARG A 36 2.08 -10.02 16.78
CA ARG A 36 0.78 -10.73 16.95
C ARG A 36 0.40 -10.87 18.42
N ARG A 37 1.34 -11.25 19.28
CA ARG A 37 1.10 -11.36 20.73
C ARG A 37 0.77 -10.01 21.37
N ALA A 38 1.41 -8.92 20.93
CA ALA A 38 1.11 -7.58 21.41
C ALA A 38 -0.32 -7.15 21.01
N PHE A 39 -0.74 -7.45 19.78
CA PHE A 39 -2.11 -7.25 19.32
C PHE A 39 -3.13 -8.06 20.14
N LEU A 40 -2.90 -9.38 20.30
CA LEU A 40 -3.79 -10.26 21.07
C LEU A 40 -3.87 -9.88 22.56
N ALA A 41 -2.83 -9.23 23.08
CA ALA A 41 -2.82 -8.69 24.45
C ALA A 41 -3.47 -7.30 24.57
N GLY A 42 -4.03 -6.75 23.48
CA GLY A 42 -4.68 -5.44 23.45
C GLY A 42 -3.71 -4.26 23.62
N ARG A 43 -2.41 -4.47 23.39
CA ARG A 43 -1.40 -3.40 23.49
C ARG A 43 -1.24 -2.60 22.20
N LEU A 44 -1.69 -3.18 21.09
CA LEU A 44 -1.67 -2.61 19.75
C LEU A 44 -2.96 -3.02 19.05
N ASP A 45 -3.45 -2.20 18.14
CA ASP A 45 -4.46 -2.61 17.17
C ASP A 45 -3.83 -3.14 15.87
N LEU A 46 -4.68 -3.62 14.95
CA LEU A 46 -4.20 -4.25 13.72
C LEU A 46 -3.52 -3.25 12.77
N SER A 47 -4.00 -2.01 12.70
CA SER A 47 -3.39 -0.97 11.86
C SER A 47 -2.02 -0.52 12.40
N GLU A 48 -1.87 -0.44 13.72
CA GLU A 48 -0.60 -0.11 14.36
C GLU A 48 0.44 -1.21 14.13
N ALA A 49 0.04 -2.48 14.26
CA ALA A 49 0.89 -3.64 13.95
C ALA A 49 1.31 -3.64 12.47
N GLU A 50 0.40 -3.33 11.55
CA GLU A 50 0.71 -3.16 10.13
C GLU A 50 1.70 -2.01 9.88
N GLY A 51 1.60 -0.91 10.65
CA GLY A 51 2.56 0.20 10.63
C GLY A 51 3.98 -0.22 11.03
N ILE A 52 4.13 -1.14 11.99
CA ILE A 52 5.44 -1.69 12.38
C ILE A 52 6.08 -2.48 11.22
N ALA A 53 5.29 -3.29 10.50
CA ALA A 53 5.79 -3.98 9.31
C ALA A 53 6.24 -2.97 8.24
N ASP A 54 5.39 -1.99 7.95
CA ASP A 54 5.67 -0.98 6.93
C ASP A 54 6.90 -0.12 7.30
N LEU A 55 7.15 0.12 8.58
CA LEU A 55 8.32 0.86 9.06
C LEU A 55 9.62 0.14 8.77
N VAL A 56 9.62 -1.19 8.84
CA VAL A 56 10.83 -1.98 8.62
C VAL A 56 11.06 -2.22 7.13
N ASP A 57 9.98 -2.32 6.35
CA ASP A 57 10.06 -2.47 4.91
C ASP A 57 10.32 -1.15 4.19
N ALA A 58 10.08 -0.01 4.86
CA ALA A 58 10.32 1.34 4.34
C ALA A 58 11.71 1.48 3.72
N LYS A 59 11.74 1.95 2.48
CA LYS A 59 12.95 2.20 1.70
C LYS A 59 13.31 3.68 1.68
N THR A 60 12.30 4.56 1.70
CA THR A 60 12.50 6.01 1.68
C THR A 60 12.06 6.68 2.99
N GLU A 61 12.55 7.91 3.22
CA GLU A 61 12.13 8.74 4.35
C GLU A 61 10.62 9.00 4.36
N LEU A 62 10.01 9.15 3.17
CA LEU A 62 8.57 9.39 3.05
C LEU A 62 7.75 8.16 3.47
N GLN A 63 8.20 6.95 3.10
CA GLN A 63 7.60 5.70 3.57
C GLN A 63 7.76 5.54 5.08
N ARG A 64 8.95 5.84 5.62
CA ARG A 64 9.23 5.78 7.06
C ARG A 64 8.29 6.70 7.86
N ARG A 65 8.07 7.93 7.38
CA ARG A 65 7.15 8.89 8.00
C ARG A 65 5.71 8.41 7.96
N GLN A 66 5.25 7.87 6.83
CA GLN A 66 3.90 7.30 6.72
C GLN A 66 3.72 6.14 7.71
N ALA A 67 4.69 5.22 7.75
CA ALA A 67 4.63 4.05 8.62
C ALA A 67 4.64 4.43 10.11
N LEU A 68 5.45 5.42 10.52
CA LEU A 68 5.42 5.94 11.89
C LEU A 68 4.05 6.50 12.26
N ARG A 69 3.41 7.29 11.38
CA ARG A 69 2.07 7.83 11.66
C ARG A 69 1.03 6.73 11.84
N GLN A 70 1.12 5.63 11.09
CA GLN A 70 0.24 4.48 11.25
C GLN A 70 0.53 3.74 12.56
N MET A 71 1.81 3.52 12.88
CA MET A 71 2.24 2.91 14.12
C MET A 71 1.84 3.72 15.36
N ASP A 72 1.82 5.06 15.25
CA ASP A 72 1.38 5.98 16.31
C ASP A 72 -0.16 6.06 16.43
N GLY A 73 -0.91 5.26 15.68
CA GLY A 73 -2.36 5.15 15.80
C GLY A 73 -3.15 6.26 15.11
N ALA A 74 -2.59 6.93 14.09
CA ALA A 74 -3.30 8.01 13.38
C ALA A 74 -4.61 7.53 12.74
N LEU A 75 -4.61 6.33 12.11
CA LEU A 75 -5.82 5.73 11.56
C LEU A 75 -6.79 5.29 12.67
N SER A 76 -6.25 4.66 13.70
CA SER A 76 -6.99 4.16 14.87
C SER A 76 -7.78 5.26 15.57
N THR A 77 -7.14 6.40 15.82
CA THR A 77 -7.75 7.57 16.46
C THR A 77 -8.99 8.04 15.69
N VAL A 78 -8.88 8.16 14.37
CA VAL A 78 -9.98 8.60 13.51
C VAL A 78 -11.10 7.56 13.46
N ILE A 79 -10.75 6.27 13.38
CA ILE A 79 -11.76 5.20 13.35
C ILE A 79 -12.50 5.08 14.68
N LEU A 80 -11.83 5.27 15.80
CA LEU A 80 -12.45 5.26 17.11
C LEU A 80 -13.40 6.45 17.30
N ASP A 81 -13.03 7.65 16.83
CA ASP A 81 -13.95 8.81 16.82
C ASP A 81 -15.24 8.53 16.02
N TRP A 82 -15.10 8.01 14.80
CA TRP A 82 -16.25 7.62 13.98
C TRP A 82 -17.09 6.54 14.65
N ARG A 83 -16.44 5.55 15.26
CA ARG A 83 -17.10 4.46 15.98
C ARG A 83 -17.91 5.01 17.15
N ASP A 84 -17.32 5.85 18.00
CA ASP A 84 -17.97 6.37 19.20
C ASP A 84 -19.21 7.20 18.80
N ARG A 85 -19.08 8.07 17.80
CA ARG A 85 -20.21 8.84 17.25
C ARG A 85 -21.33 7.95 16.71
N LEU A 86 -20.99 6.87 16.00
CA LEU A 86 -21.99 5.93 15.48
C LEU A 86 -22.61 5.05 16.57
N VAL A 87 -21.87 4.73 17.64
CA VAL A 87 -22.40 4.00 18.82
C VAL A 87 -23.41 4.87 19.54
N ASP A 88 -23.12 6.15 19.76
CA ASP A 88 -24.06 7.09 20.38
C ASP A 88 -25.35 7.21 19.53
N CYS A 89 -25.19 7.34 18.22
CA CYS A 89 -26.31 7.35 17.27
C CYS A 89 -27.14 6.06 17.33
N LEU A 90 -26.48 4.90 17.37
CA LEU A 90 -27.17 3.61 17.48
C LEU A 90 -27.92 3.49 18.81
N ALA A 91 -27.33 3.93 19.93
CA ALA A 91 -27.96 3.86 21.24
C ALA A 91 -29.26 4.68 21.30
N GLU A 92 -29.31 5.84 20.66
CA GLU A 92 -30.54 6.64 20.55
C GLU A 92 -31.62 5.96 19.70
N VAL A 93 -31.23 5.33 18.58
CA VAL A 93 -32.18 4.57 17.74
C VAL A 93 -32.71 3.34 18.46
N GLU A 94 -31.85 2.61 19.19
CA GLU A 94 -32.26 1.43 19.98
C GLU A 94 -33.20 1.83 21.12
N ALA A 95 -32.99 3.01 21.73
CA ALA A 95 -33.91 3.53 22.76
C ALA A 95 -35.30 3.84 22.18
N GLU A 96 -35.39 4.32 20.93
CA GLU A 96 -36.68 4.48 20.23
C GLU A 96 -37.35 3.11 20.04
N LEU A 97 -36.61 2.10 19.58
CA LEU A 97 -37.13 0.77 19.31
C LEU A 97 -37.59 0.01 20.57
N ASP A 98 -36.85 0.14 21.67
CA ASP A 98 -37.13 -0.60 22.91
C ASP A 98 -38.24 0.05 23.76
N PHE A 99 -38.46 1.37 23.63
CA PHE A 99 -39.33 2.15 24.53
C PHE A 99 -40.41 2.99 23.83
N SER A 100 -40.65 2.82 22.52
CA SER A 100 -41.70 3.53 21.77
C SER A 100 -43.09 3.39 22.40
N ASP A 101 -43.37 2.26 23.06
CA ASP A 101 -44.67 1.96 23.66
C ASP A 101 -44.86 2.60 25.06
N GLU A 102 -43.79 3.11 25.67
CA GLU A 102 -43.80 3.66 27.03
C GLU A 102 -44.06 5.18 27.06
N GLY A 103 -44.06 5.85 25.90
CA GLY A 103 -44.40 7.28 25.76
C GLY A 103 -43.37 8.27 26.34
N ASP A 104 -42.27 7.77 26.90
CA ASP A 104 -41.17 8.54 27.49
C ASP A 104 -40.06 8.89 26.47
N VAL A 105 -40.15 8.41 25.22
CA VAL A 105 -39.16 8.60 24.15
C VAL A 105 -39.82 9.21 22.89
N PRO A 106 -39.21 10.21 22.23
CA PRO A 106 -39.77 10.78 21.00
C PRO A 106 -39.71 9.81 19.80
N ASP A 107 -40.82 9.68 19.04
CA ASP A 107 -40.95 8.83 17.83
C ASP A 107 -40.15 9.32 16.60
N SER A 108 -39.08 10.10 16.78
CA SER A 108 -38.29 10.71 15.70
C SER A 108 -36.80 10.83 16.01
N LEU A 109 -36.29 9.99 16.92
CA LEU A 109 -34.85 9.96 17.22
C LEU A 109 -34.04 9.50 16.01
N ALA A 110 -34.54 8.54 15.22
CA ALA A 110 -33.91 8.12 13.97
C ALA A 110 -33.70 9.31 13.00
N ASP A 111 -34.71 10.16 12.81
CA ASP A 111 -34.62 11.36 11.98
C ASP A 111 -33.66 12.42 12.56
N ALA A 112 -33.61 12.55 13.89
CA ALA A 112 -32.70 13.46 14.59
C ALA A 112 -31.23 13.00 14.55
N VAL A 113 -31.00 11.69 14.43
CA VAL A 113 -29.69 11.05 14.35
C VAL A 113 -29.12 11.09 12.92
N ALA A 114 -29.97 11.04 11.90
CA ALA A 114 -29.55 10.96 10.50
C ALA A 114 -28.50 12.03 10.07
N PRO A 115 -28.60 13.32 10.44
CA PRO A 115 -27.57 14.31 10.10
C PRO A 115 -26.20 14.03 10.72
N ARG A 116 -26.15 13.46 11.92
CA ARG A 116 -24.90 13.07 12.60
C ARG A 116 -24.24 11.87 11.92
N VAL A 117 -25.06 10.90 11.50
CA VAL A 117 -24.61 9.75 10.71
C VAL A 117 -24.11 10.18 9.33
N ALA A 118 -24.80 11.12 8.67
CA ALA A 118 -24.37 11.71 7.40
C ALA A 118 -23.01 12.42 7.51
N ALA A 119 -22.74 13.11 8.61
CA ALA A 119 -21.44 13.73 8.85
C ALA A 119 -20.31 12.69 8.92
N VAL A 120 -20.48 11.60 9.68
CA VAL A 120 -19.50 10.49 9.75
C VAL A 120 -19.32 9.84 8.37
N ARG A 121 -20.43 9.61 7.66
CA ARG A 121 -20.44 9.09 6.30
C ARG A 121 -19.56 9.94 5.37
N ASP A 122 -19.71 11.26 5.41
CA ASP A 122 -18.96 12.17 4.53
C ASP A 122 -17.48 12.26 4.89
N GLU A 123 -17.13 12.17 6.18
CA GLU A 123 -15.75 12.07 6.63
C GLU A 123 -15.08 10.77 6.14
N ILE A 124 -15.78 9.63 6.23
CA ILE A 124 -15.31 8.35 5.69
C ILE A 124 -15.14 8.44 4.17
N ALA A 125 -16.12 9.02 3.46
CA ALA A 125 -16.06 9.21 2.02
C ALA A 125 -14.85 10.08 1.62
N ALA A 126 -14.56 11.14 2.35
CA ALA A 126 -13.39 11.99 2.13
C ALA A 126 -12.08 11.23 2.39
N ALA A 127 -12.01 10.40 3.44
CA ALA A 127 -10.83 9.62 3.77
C ALA A 127 -10.48 8.56 2.70
N ILE A 128 -11.48 7.98 2.04
CA ILE A 128 -11.28 7.04 0.93
C ILE A 128 -11.14 7.73 -0.44
N ALA A 129 -11.48 9.02 -0.56
CA ALA A 129 -11.35 9.78 -1.81
C ALA A 129 -9.95 10.39 -2.01
N ASP A 130 -8.90 9.71 -1.52
CA ASP A 130 -7.51 10.18 -1.52
C ASP A 130 -6.70 9.78 -2.77
N GLY A 131 -7.34 9.11 -3.74
CA GLY A 131 -6.68 8.65 -4.97
C GLY A 131 -5.66 7.54 -4.75
N HIS A 132 -5.84 6.71 -3.71
CA HIS A 132 -4.94 5.61 -3.35
C HIS A 132 -3.50 6.07 -3.04
N ARG A 133 -3.34 7.32 -2.61
CA ARG A 133 -2.05 7.93 -2.31
C ARG A 133 -1.27 7.15 -1.25
N GLY A 134 -1.94 6.73 -0.18
CA GLY A 134 -1.29 5.98 0.91
C GLY A 134 -0.82 4.59 0.49
N GLU A 135 -1.63 3.85 -0.28
CA GLU A 135 -1.21 2.56 -0.84
C GLU A 135 -0.05 2.72 -1.82
N ARG A 136 -0.13 3.68 -2.74
CA ARG A 136 0.95 3.94 -3.71
C ARG A 136 2.26 4.32 -3.02
N LEU A 137 2.19 5.14 -1.97
CA LEU A 137 3.38 5.51 -1.21
C LEU A 137 3.95 4.30 -0.47
N ARG A 138 3.09 3.45 0.10
CA ARG A 138 3.49 2.22 0.78
C ARG A 138 4.16 1.22 -0.17
N GLU A 139 3.55 0.97 -1.33
CA GLU A 139 3.98 -0.06 -2.29
C GLU A 139 5.07 0.43 -3.25
N GLY A 140 5.17 1.76 -3.44
CA GLY A 140 6.04 2.43 -4.39
C GLY A 140 5.34 2.79 -5.70
N PHE A 141 5.69 3.96 -6.25
CA PHE A 141 5.16 4.46 -7.53
C PHE A 141 5.67 3.61 -8.68
N THR A 142 4.79 2.88 -9.37
CA THR A 142 5.20 1.87 -10.34
C THR A 142 5.40 2.47 -11.73
N VAL A 143 6.63 2.38 -12.24
CA VAL A 143 7.05 2.89 -13.55
C VAL A 143 7.41 1.72 -14.46
N VAL A 144 6.66 1.56 -15.55
CA VAL A 144 6.88 0.50 -16.53
C VAL A 144 7.64 1.02 -17.74
N ILE A 145 8.73 0.36 -18.11
CA ILE A 145 9.45 0.64 -19.36
C ILE A 145 8.86 -0.23 -20.48
N ALA A 146 8.17 0.38 -21.44
CA ALA A 146 7.52 -0.29 -22.56
C ALA A 146 8.10 0.17 -23.90
N GLY A 147 7.98 -0.67 -24.94
CA GLY A 147 8.41 -0.33 -26.30
C GLY A 147 8.79 -1.57 -27.11
N ALA A 148 9.04 -1.38 -28.40
CA ALA A 148 9.38 -2.46 -29.33
C ALA A 148 10.66 -3.22 -28.93
N PRO A 149 10.86 -4.47 -29.39
CA PRO A 149 12.16 -5.15 -29.29
C PRO A 149 13.29 -4.23 -29.80
N ASN A 150 14.43 -4.20 -29.12
CA ASN A 150 15.59 -3.36 -29.43
C ASN A 150 15.40 -1.83 -29.29
N ALA A 151 14.28 -1.35 -28.75
CA ALA A 151 14.07 0.07 -28.42
C ALA A 151 14.94 0.59 -27.26
N GLY A 152 15.90 -0.20 -26.74
CA GLY A 152 16.80 0.24 -25.67
C GLY A 152 16.25 0.13 -24.24
N LYS A 153 15.14 -0.60 -24.02
CA LYS A 153 14.50 -0.80 -22.69
C LYS A 153 15.47 -1.22 -21.59
N SER A 154 16.17 -2.34 -21.77
CA SER A 154 17.09 -2.85 -20.75
C SER A 154 18.34 -1.96 -20.60
N THR A 155 18.75 -1.23 -21.64
CA THR A 155 19.83 -0.24 -21.53
C THR A 155 19.41 0.95 -20.69
N LEU A 156 18.19 1.47 -20.88
CA LEU A 156 17.63 2.53 -20.07
C LEU A 156 17.41 2.07 -18.62
N PHE A 157 16.83 0.89 -18.43
CA PHE A 157 16.63 0.27 -17.11
C PHE A 157 17.94 0.24 -16.31
N ASN A 158 18.97 -0.41 -16.86
CA ASN A 158 20.28 -0.50 -16.22
C ASN A 158 20.91 0.87 -15.99
N ARG A 159 20.66 1.85 -16.87
CA ARG A 159 21.20 3.20 -16.68
C ARG A 159 20.54 3.93 -15.51
N LEU A 160 19.23 3.81 -15.36
CA LEU A 160 18.49 4.36 -14.23
C LEU A 160 18.94 3.71 -12.91
N LEU A 161 19.17 2.40 -12.91
CA LEU A 161 19.73 1.68 -11.76
C LEU A 161 21.15 2.11 -11.34
N GLN A 162 21.94 2.62 -12.28
CA GLN A 162 23.30 3.10 -11.99
C GLN A 162 23.33 4.54 -11.48
N ARG A 163 22.36 5.36 -11.90
CA ARG A 163 22.24 6.77 -11.50
C ARG A 163 21.64 6.91 -10.12
N GLU A 164 20.59 6.16 -9.84
CA GLU A 164 19.98 6.12 -8.51
C GLU A 164 20.57 4.97 -7.71
N ALA A 165 20.83 5.19 -6.42
CA ALA A 165 21.17 4.10 -5.54
C ALA A 165 19.94 3.19 -5.42
N ALA A 166 19.90 2.10 -6.19
CA ALA A 166 18.87 1.09 -6.01
C ALA A 166 18.89 0.69 -4.52
N ILE A 167 17.76 0.88 -3.82
CA ILE A 167 17.64 0.60 -2.37
C ILE A 167 17.49 -0.92 -2.21
N VAL A 168 18.47 -1.66 -2.70
CA VAL A 168 18.49 -3.11 -2.63
C VAL A 168 19.13 -3.47 -1.31
N THR A 169 18.35 -4.10 -0.42
CA THR A 169 18.92 -4.93 0.62
C THR A 169 19.52 -6.16 -0.05
N PRO A 170 20.84 -6.40 0.04
CA PRO A 170 21.45 -7.57 -0.58
C PRO A 170 21.04 -8.81 0.22
N ILE A 171 19.97 -9.49 -0.20
CA ILE A 171 19.72 -10.86 0.21
C ILE A 171 20.50 -11.76 -0.76
N PRO A 172 21.49 -12.56 -0.30
CA PRO A 172 22.23 -13.46 -1.18
C PRO A 172 21.27 -14.42 -1.89
N GLY A 173 21.13 -14.29 -3.21
CA GLY A 173 20.23 -15.11 -4.05
C GLY A 173 19.27 -14.32 -4.97
N THR A 174 19.11 -13.01 -4.79
CA THR A 174 18.12 -12.19 -5.53
C THR A 174 18.64 -11.54 -6.83
N THR A 175 19.86 -11.86 -7.27
CA THR A 175 20.51 -11.21 -8.42
C THR A 175 19.96 -11.63 -9.79
N ARG A 176 18.89 -12.43 -9.85
CA ARG A 176 18.18 -12.79 -11.09
C ARG A 176 16.79 -12.16 -11.20
N ASP A 177 16.36 -11.38 -10.21
CA ASP A 177 15.10 -10.64 -10.19
C ASP A 177 15.18 -9.30 -10.95
N VAL A 178 15.82 -9.27 -12.13
CA VAL A 178 16.11 -8.03 -12.91
C VAL A 178 14.83 -7.42 -13.55
N LEU A 179 13.65 -7.97 -13.26
CA LEU A 179 12.39 -7.56 -13.88
C LEU A 179 11.73 -6.38 -13.16
N GLU A 180 11.96 -6.24 -11.86
CA GLU A 180 11.49 -5.11 -11.05
C GLU A 180 12.57 -4.66 -10.06
N THR A 181 12.71 -3.37 -9.81
CA THR A 181 13.68 -2.85 -8.84
C THR A 181 13.17 -1.58 -8.16
N ALA A 182 13.38 -1.50 -6.85
CA ALA A 182 13.06 -0.32 -6.06
C ALA A 182 14.17 0.73 -6.15
N LEU A 183 13.79 1.96 -6.47
CA LEU A 183 14.62 3.15 -6.57
C LEU A 183 14.13 4.22 -5.59
N GLU A 184 15.05 5.03 -5.09
CA GLU A 184 14.71 6.35 -4.57
C GLU A 184 14.83 7.35 -5.72
N ILE A 185 13.81 8.15 -5.98
CA ILE A 185 13.91 9.30 -6.90
C ILE A 185 13.40 10.52 -6.13
N ASP A 186 14.28 11.47 -5.82
CA ASP A 186 13.96 12.66 -5.02
C ASP A 186 13.25 12.35 -3.68
N GLY A 187 13.70 11.29 -2.98
CA GLY A 187 13.09 10.83 -1.74
C GLY A 187 11.78 10.06 -1.89
N LEU A 188 11.31 9.85 -3.12
CA LEU A 188 10.07 9.13 -3.44
C LEU A 188 10.37 7.67 -3.78
N PRO A 189 9.58 6.71 -3.27
CA PRO A 189 9.75 5.30 -3.62
C PRO A 189 9.21 5.05 -5.03
N VAL A 190 10.08 4.59 -5.92
CA VAL A 190 9.73 4.24 -7.30
C VAL A 190 10.06 2.78 -7.56
N ILE A 191 9.12 2.02 -8.12
CA ILE A 191 9.36 0.65 -8.58
C ILE A 191 9.50 0.67 -10.09
N LEU A 192 10.69 0.39 -10.60
CA LEU A 192 10.95 0.33 -12.03
C LEU A 192 10.76 -1.10 -12.53
N VAL A 193 9.99 -1.29 -13.61
CA VAL A 193 9.69 -2.60 -14.19
C VAL A 193 10.14 -2.66 -15.66
N ASP A 194 10.99 -3.64 -16.02
CA ASP A 194 11.42 -3.87 -17.42
C ASP A 194 10.51 -4.90 -18.11
N THR A 195 9.76 -4.46 -19.12
CA THR A 195 8.89 -5.35 -19.91
C THR A 195 9.66 -6.30 -20.83
N ALA A 196 10.93 -6.00 -21.15
CA ALA A 196 11.74 -6.84 -22.05
C ALA A 196 11.94 -8.26 -21.50
N GLY A 197 12.03 -8.37 -20.16
CA GLY A 197 12.26 -9.62 -19.47
C GLY A 197 10.99 -10.37 -19.05
N LEU A 198 9.78 -9.85 -19.33
CA LEU A 198 8.50 -10.51 -18.99
C LEU A 198 8.11 -11.63 -19.97
N ARG A 199 9.08 -12.29 -20.59
CA ARG A 199 8.84 -13.35 -21.60
C ARG A 199 8.64 -14.70 -20.92
N PRO A 200 7.86 -15.63 -21.51
CA PRO A 200 7.68 -16.96 -20.94
C PRO A 200 9.02 -17.70 -20.80
N THR A 201 9.25 -18.33 -19.66
CA THR A 201 10.42 -19.16 -19.33
C THR A 201 9.97 -20.51 -18.77
N GLU A 202 10.86 -21.51 -18.75
CA GLU A 202 10.60 -22.83 -18.16
C GLU A 202 11.03 -22.91 -16.68
N ASP A 203 11.94 -22.04 -16.23
CA ASP A 203 12.44 -22.00 -14.85
C ASP A 203 11.33 -21.56 -13.87
N MET A 204 11.07 -22.39 -12.85
CA MET A 204 10.01 -22.18 -11.87
C MET A 204 10.20 -20.91 -11.02
N VAL A 205 11.44 -20.53 -10.72
CA VAL A 205 11.74 -19.32 -9.93
C VAL A 205 11.53 -18.08 -10.80
N GLU A 206 12.01 -18.12 -12.04
CA GLU A 206 11.88 -17.03 -13.00
C GLU A 206 10.41 -16.82 -13.42
N LYS A 207 9.62 -17.89 -13.57
CA LYS A 207 8.17 -17.82 -13.79
C LYS A 207 7.44 -17.01 -12.73
N GLU A 208 7.78 -17.23 -11.46
CA GLU A 208 7.16 -16.51 -10.36
C GLU A 208 7.59 -15.03 -10.34
N GLY A 209 8.86 -14.73 -10.67
CA GLY A 209 9.34 -13.36 -10.87
C GLY A 209 8.58 -12.63 -12.00
N ILE A 210 8.42 -13.27 -13.16
CA ILE A 210 7.66 -12.74 -14.30
C ILE A 210 6.20 -12.49 -13.94
N ARG A 211 5.56 -13.44 -13.24
CA ARG A 211 4.16 -13.33 -12.81
C ARG A 211 3.95 -12.10 -11.92
N ARG A 212 4.84 -11.86 -10.96
CA ARG A 212 4.77 -10.69 -10.06
C ARG A 212 4.96 -9.39 -10.83
N ALA A 213 5.97 -9.33 -11.68
CA ALA A 213 6.27 -8.13 -12.46
C ALA A 213 5.15 -7.80 -13.47
N LEU A 214 4.47 -8.80 -14.04
CA LEU A 214 3.27 -8.61 -14.87
C LEU A 214 2.10 -8.01 -14.08
N LEU A 215 1.77 -8.59 -12.93
CA LEU A 215 0.71 -8.06 -12.05
C LEU A 215 0.99 -6.63 -11.60
N ARG A 216 2.26 -6.29 -11.38
CA ARG A 216 2.68 -4.92 -11.06
C ARG A 216 2.57 -3.98 -12.25
N ALA A 217 2.98 -4.43 -13.43
CA ALA A 217 2.86 -3.65 -14.65
C ALA A 217 1.39 -3.34 -15.00
N GLU A 218 0.45 -4.25 -14.72
CA GLU A 218 -1.00 -3.97 -14.85
C GLU A 218 -1.47 -2.81 -13.96
N ARG A 219 -0.80 -2.60 -12.82
CA ARG A 219 -1.05 -1.52 -11.87
C ARG A 219 -0.10 -0.33 -12.06
N ALA A 220 0.49 -0.16 -13.25
CA ALA A 220 1.41 0.92 -13.53
C ALA A 220 0.80 2.29 -13.21
N ASP A 221 1.58 3.14 -12.55
CA ASP A 221 1.23 4.55 -12.34
C ASP A 221 1.77 5.44 -13.46
N LEU A 222 2.85 5.00 -14.12
CA LEU A 222 3.46 5.67 -15.27
C LEU A 222 4.06 4.64 -16.24
N VAL A 223 3.86 4.87 -17.53
CA VAL A 223 4.52 4.10 -18.59
C VAL A 223 5.53 4.99 -19.31
N LEU A 224 6.78 4.55 -19.36
CA LEU A 224 7.80 5.11 -20.24
C LEU A 224 7.73 4.38 -21.58
N ALA A 225 7.12 5.01 -22.58
CA ALA A 225 6.96 4.42 -23.91
C ALA A 225 8.16 4.78 -24.79
N LEU A 226 9.02 3.80 -25.06
CA LEU A 226 10.24 3.99 -25.82
C LEU A 226 9.97 3.86 -27.32
N GLU A 227 10.35 4.92 -28.03
CA GLU A 227 10.35 5.02 -29.48
C GLU A 227 11.77 5.27 -29.98
N THR A 228 12.07 4.85 -31.20
CA THR A 228 13.38 5.02 -31.82
C THR A 228 13.26 4.87 -33.33
N PHE A 229 14.26 5.35 -34.07
CA PHE A 229 14.26 5.38 -35.53
C PHE A 229 14.25 3.99 -36.19
N ASP A 230 14.77 2.98 -35.50
CA ASP A 230 14.92 1.62 -36.02
C ASP A 230 13.79 0.67 -35.59
N SER A 231 12.74 1.20 -34.97
CA SER A 231 11.60 0.42 -34.47
C SER A 231 10.27 1.10 -34.81
N PRO A 232 9.25 0.35 -35.26
CA PRO A 232 7.94 0.94 -35.50
C PRO A 232 7.33 1.43 -34.18
N PRO A 233 6.60 2.57 -34.18
CA PRO A 233 5.88 3.03 -33.01
C PRO A 233 4.87 1.95 -32.60
N GLN A 234 4.91 1.59 -31.32
CA GLN A 234 4.05 0.56 -30.75
C GLN A 234 2.99 1.27 -29.90
N SER A 235 1.71 1.05 -30.20
CA SER A 235 0.65 1.56 -29.31
C SER A 235 0.84 0.93 -27.94
N SER A 236 0.91 1.79 -26.92
CA SER A 236 1.28 1.37 -25.58
C SER A 236 0.28 0.35 -25.04
N GLY A 237 -1.03 0.45 -25.37
CA GLY A 237 -2.07 -0.50 -24.91
C GLY A 237 -2.32 -0.46 -23.40
N TRP A 238 -1.47 0.26 -22.66
CA TRP A 238 -1.54 0.50 -21.23
C TRP A 238 -2.59 1.58 -20.92
N GLN A 239 -3.32 1.39 -19.83
CA GLN A 239 -4.32 2.37 -19.35
C GLN A 239 -3.69 3.52 -18.55
N ALA A 240 -2.45 3.33 -18.10
CA ALA A 240 -1.73 4.29 -17.27
C ALA A 240 -1.24 5.51 -18.09
N PRO A 241 -1.04 6.67 -17.45
CA PRO A 241 -0.39 7.82 -18.07
C PRO A 241 0.93 7.41 -18.74
N THR A 242 1.12 7.85 -19.99
CA THR A 242 2.30 7.51 -20.79
C THR A 242 3.18 8.73 -21.00
N LEU A 243 4.48 8.57 -20.78
CA LEU A 243 5.53 9.51 -21.15
C LEU A 243 6.31 8.92 -22.33
N SER A 244 6.16 9.53 -23.51
CA SER A 244 6.91 9.12 -24.71
C SER A 244 8.38 9.52 -24.60
N LEU A 245 9.26 8.56 -24.87
CA LEU A 245 10.71 8.71 -24.83
C LEU A 245 11.32 8.35 -26.18
N TRP A 246 11.96 9.33 -26.83
CA TRP A 246 12.79 9.08 -27.99
C TRP A 246 14.16 8.61 -27.53
N THR A 247 14.47 7.34 -27.77
CA THR A 247 15.71 6.70 -27.34
C THR A 247 16.77 6.66 -28.43
N LYS A 248 18.03 6.42 -28.02
CA LYS A 248 19.20 6.45 -28.92
C LYS A 248 19.39 7.81 -29.58
N SER A 249 19.10 8.89 -28.85
CA SER A 249 19.19 10.27 -29.37
C SER A 249 20.62 10.72 -29.71
N ASP A 250 21.63 9.93 -29.34
CA ASP A 250 23.02 10.04 -29.79
C ASP A 250 23.23 9.59 -31.24
N LEU A 251 22.37 8.71 -31.76
CA LEU A 251 22.44 8.20 -33.13
C LEU A 251 21.55 8.98 -34.09
N GLN A 252 20.34 9.35 -33.64
CA GLN A 252 19.40 10.13 -34.43
C GLN A 252 18.54 11.00 -33.53
N GLU A 253 18.44 12.29 -33.86
CA GLU A 253 17.55 13.21 -33.15
C GLU A 253 16.08 12.84 -33.38
N ALA A 254 15.23 13.21 -32.40
CA ALA A 254 13.80 12.98 -32.52
C ALA A 254 13.22 13.75 -33.71
N PRO A 255 12.22 13.20 -34.40
CA PRO A 255 11.42 13.94 -35.38
C PRO A 255 10.89 15.25 -34.80
N SER A 256 10.76 16.29 -35.63
CA SER A 256 10.30 17.62 -35.18
C SER A 256 8.87 17.63 -34.61
N ASP A 257 8.07 16.64 -34.98
CA ASP A 257 6.70 16.39 -34.53
C ASP A 257 6.63 15.43 -33.32
N PHE A 258 7.76 14.95 -32.81
CA PHE A 258 7.79 14.10 -31.63
C PHE A 258 7.48 14.89 -30.36
N HIS A 259 6.45 14.44 -29.63
CA HIS A 259 6.04 15.00 -28.35
C HIS A 259 6.51 14.11 -27.20
N GLY A 260 7.64 14.45 -26.59
CA GLY A 260 8.20 13.67 -25.48
C GLY A 260 9.61 14.10 -25.12
N LEU A 261 10.30 13.28 -24.33
CA LEU A 261 11.70 13.50 -23.95
C LEU A 261 12.63 12.71 -24.87
N SER A 262 13.75 13.33 -25.27
CA SER A 262 14.82 12.63 -25.98
C SER A 262 15.90 12.19 -25.01
N VAL A 263 16.23 10.90 -25.01
CA VAL A 263 17.19 10.29 -24.08
C VAL A 263 18.23 9.44 -24.81
N SER A 264 19.45 9.44 -24.28
CA SER A 264 20.51 8.54 -24.68
C SER A 264 21.10 7.91 -23.42
N SER A 265 20.82 6.62 -23.22
CA SER A 265 21.31 5.86 -22.08
C SER A 265 22.83 5.64 -22.10
N THR A 266 23.46 5.80 -23.28
CA THR A 266 24.92 5.66 -23.48
C THR A 266 25.68 6.95 -23.16
N THR A 267 25.11 8.11 -23.52
CA THR A 267 25.75 9.42 -23.34
C THR A 267 25.22 10.22 -22.15
N ASP A 268 24.25 9.67 -21.42
CA ASP A 268 23.55 10.34 -20.32
C ASP A 268 22.70 11.55 -20.67
N ARG A 269 22.58 11.87 -21.97
CA ARG A 269 21.74 12.96 -22.46
C ARG A 269 20.27 12.68 -22.11
N GLY A 270 19.59 13.66 -21.54
CA GLY A 270 18.16 13.58 -21.24
C GLY A 270 17.79 12.79 -20.00
N ILE A 271 18.73 12.08 -19.36
CA ILE A 271 18.42 11.19 -18.22
C ILE A 271 18.01 11.99 -16.98
N THR A 272 18.64 13.15 -16.72
CA THR A 272 18.22 14.01 -15.61
C THR A 272 16.80 14.53 -15.81
N GLN A 273 16.49 15.02 -17.02
CA GLN A 273 15.13 15.49 -17.35
C GLN A 273 14.08 14.38 -17.24
N LEU A 274 14.45 13.14 -17.57
CA LEU A 274 13.59 11.98 -17.38
C LEU A 274 13.33 11.72 -15.89
N LEU A 275 14.37 11.73 -15.05
CA LEU A 275 14.24 11.53 -13.60
C LEU A 275 13.38 12.63 -12.96
N ASP A 276 13.59 13.89 -13.34
CA ASP A 276 12.77 15.02 -12.87
C ASP A 276 11.29 14.84 -13.26
N ALA A 277 11.02 14.43 -14.50
CA ALA A 277 9.66 14.18 -14.97
C ALA A 277 8.98 13.00 -14.24
N VAL A 278 9.73 11.95 -13.92
CA VAL A 278 9.24 10.83 -13.10
C VAL A 278 8.99 11.29 -11.66
N ALA A 279 9.90 12.06 -11.07
CA ALA A 279 9.78 12.61 -9.73
C ALA A 279 8.53 13.49 -9.59
N ASP A 280 8.26 14.35 -10.56
CA ASP A 280 7.09 15.22 -10.56
C ASP A 280 5.78 14.44 -10.58
N ARG A 281 5.69 13.42 -11.44
CA ARG A 281 4.51 12.53 -11.51
C ARG A 281 4.34 11.70 -10.23
N ALA A 282 5.44 11.18 -9.69
CA ALA A 282 5.42 10.47 -8.42
C ALA A 282 4.97 11.40 -7.29
N ARG A 283 5.49 12.63 -7.20
CA ARG A 283 5.13 13.58 -6.14
C ARG A 283 3.65 13.94 -6.17
N GLU A 284 3.11 14.15 -7.37
CA GLU A 284 1.67 14.37 -7.57
C GLU A 284 0.85 13.15 -7.14
N ALA A 285 1.28 11.94 -7.53
CA ALA A 285 0.54 10.71 -7.25
C ALA A 285 0.65 10.21 -5.80
N LEU A 286 1.73 10.53 -5.09
CA LEU A 286 2.03 10.05 -3.73
C LEU A 286 1.65 11.07 -2.64
N GLY A 287 1.68 12.37 -2.95
CA GLY A 287 1.45 13.42 -1.96
C GLY A 287 2.58 13.52 -0.93
N ASN A 288 2.24 13.88 0.31
CA ASN A 288 3.20 14.20 1.38
C ASN A 288 3.24 13.16 2.52
N GLY A 289 2.65 11.98 2.31
CA GLY A 289 2.60 10.92 3.33
C GLY A 289 1.63 11.16 4.48
N SER A 290 0.59 11.99 4.28
CA SER A 290 -0.48 12.21 5.26
C SER A 290 -1.71 11.34 5.08
N ALA A 291 -1.72 10.41 4.11
CA ALA A 291 -2.86 9.55 3.85
C ALA A 291 -3.15 8.63 5.05
N LEU A 292 -4.41 8.57 5.48
CA LEU A 292 -4.86 7.71 6.57
C LEU A 292 -4.99 6.25 6.12
N VAL A 293 -5.51 6.05 4.91
CA VAL A 293 -5.71 4.73 4.31
C VAL A 293 -4.44 4.35 3.58
N THR A 294 -3.76 3.30 4.04
CA THR A 294 -2.44 2.90 3.49
C THR A 294 -2.43 1.51 2.90
N ARG A 295 -3.55 0.76 3.04
CA ARG A 295 -3.69 -0.61 2.54
C ARG A 295 -5.06 -0.83 1.92
N GLU A 296 -5.09 -1.68 0.90
CA GLU A 296 -6.31 -2.12 0.22
C GLU A 296 -7.36 -2.70 1.19
N ARG A 297 -6.91 -3.41 2.24
CA ARG A 297 -7.78 -3.95 3.30
C ARG A 297 -8.53 -2.86 4.07
N HIS A 298 -7.85 -1.76 4.42
CA HIS A 298 -8.47 -0.61 5.10
C HIS A 298 -9.56 -0.02 4.22
N ARG A 299 -9.21 0.22 2.95
CA ARG A 299 -10.13 0.78 1.96
C ARG A 299 -11.36 -0.11 1.77
N TYR A 300 -11.16 -1.41 1.58
CA TYR A 300 -12.25 -2.37 1.44
C TYR A 300 -13.22 -2.32 2.63
N ALA A 301 -12.69 -2.32 3.85
CA ALA A 301 -13.51 -2.23 5.05
C ALA A 301 -14.26 -0.90 5.15
N LEU A 302 -13.59 0.23 4.88
CA LEU A 302 -14.21 1.56 4.90
C LEU A 302 -15.25 1.76 3.78
N THR A 303 -15.02 1.19 2.59
CA THR A 303 -16.00 1.19 1.50
C THR A 303 -17.23 0.36 1.86
N ALA A 304 -17.05 -0.78 2.53
CA ALA A 304 -18.18 -1.56 3.04
C ALA A 304 -18.95 -0.82 4.14
N THR A 305 -18.25 -0.11 5.04
CA THR A 305 -18.86 0.80 6.04
C THR A 305 -19.66 1.89 5.35
N LEU A 306 -19.06 2.57 4.37
CA LEU A 306 -19.71 3.65 3.63
C LEU A 306 -21.00 3.16 2.95
N ALA A 307 -20.95 2.00 2.29
CA ALA A 307 -22.12 1.41 1.66
C ALA A 307 -23.23 1.07 2.67
N ALA A 308 -22.90 0.70 3.91
CA ALA A 308 -23.88 0.49 4.97
C ALA A 308 -24.50 1.81 5.45
N LEU A 309 -23.68 2.85 5.64
CA LEU A 309 -24.17 4.18 6.01
C LEU A 309 -25.04 4.80 4.91
N ASP A 310 -24.64 4.69 3.64
CA ASP A 310 -25.44 5.15 2.50
C ASP A 310 -26.81 4.47 2.46
N ARG A 311 -26.88 3.14 2.65
CA ARG A 311 -28.16 2.44 2.80
C ARG A 311 -28.94 2.93 4.01
N GLY A 312 -28.27 3.12 5.14
CA GLY A 312 -28.88 3.60 6.39
C GLY A 312 -29.60 4.95 6.23
N LEU A 313 -29.03 5.84 5.40
CA LEU A 313 -29.54 7.19 5.15
C LEU A 313 -30.58 7.29 4.03
N GLU A 314 -31.00 6.17 3.43
CA GLU A 314 -32.11 6.15 2.47
C GLU A 314 -33.42 6.65 3.11
N THR A 315 -34.18 7.46 2.38
CA THR A 315 -35.43 8.07 2.88
C THR A 315 -36.53 7.05 3.17
N ALA A 316 -37.37 7.34 4.17
CA ALA A 316 -38.53 6.52 4.56
C ALA A 316 -38.19 5.10 5.00
N LYS A 317 -37.02 4.94 5.64
CA LYS A 317 -36.54 3.66 6.14
C LYS A 317 -37.08 3.36 7.56
N PRO A 318 -37.55 2.12 7.84
CA PRO A 318 -37.89 1.71 9.19
C PRO A 318 -36.68 1.81 10.14
N PRO A 319 -36.88 2.24 11.40
CA PRO A 319 -35.81 2.42 12.38
C PRO A 319 -35.02 1.13 12.66
N GLU A 320 -35.65 -0.05 12.54
CA GLU A 320 -34.99 -1.35 12.70
C GLU A 320 -33.94 -1.61 11.61
N LEU A 321 -34.25 -1.23 10.36
CA LEU A 321 -33.32 -1.37 9.25
C LEU A 321 -32.22 -0.32 9.32
N PHE A 322 -32.52 0.88 9.82
CA PHE A 322 -31.51 1.90 10.09
C PHE A 322 -30.52 1.43 11.16
N ALA A 323 -31.02 0.91 12.29
CA ALA A 323 -30.21 0.32 13.36
C ALA A 323 -29.32 -0.83 12.85
N GLU A 324 -29.86 -1.73 12.02
CA GLU A 324 -29.05 -2.82 11.47
C GLU A 324 -27.93 -2.33 10.55
N ASP A 325 -28.18 -1.33 9.69
CA ASP A 325 -27.12 -0.76 8.86
C ASP A 325 -26.06 -0.02 9.70
N LEU A 326 -26.43 0.63 10.81
CA LEU A 326 -25.47 1.15 11.78
C LEU A 326 -24.62 0.05 12.42
N ARG A 327 -25.22 -1.09 12.80
CA ARG A 327 -24.48 -2.27 13.30
C ARG A 327 -23.51 -2.82 12.25
N LEU A 328 -23.92 -2.87 10.98
CA LEU A 328 -23.05 -3.28 9.87
C LEU A 328 -21.89 -2.30 9.66
N ALA A 329 -22.15 -0.99 9.73
CA ALA A 329 -21.12 0.03 9.65
C ALA A 329 -20.09 -0.09 10.80
N LEU A 330 -20.55 -0.27 12.04
CA LEU A 330 -19.70 -0.48 13.21
C LEU A 330 -18.83 -1.74 13.09
N ARG A 331 -19.39 -2.84 12.57
CA ARG A 331 -18.60 -4.05 12.25
C ARG A 331 -17.54 -3.78 11.19
N GLY A 332 -17.86 -2.98 10.17
CA GLY A 332 -16.92 -2.55 9.14
C GLY A 332 -15.73 -1.78 9.71
N LEU A 333 -15.99 -0.78 10.58
CA LEU A 333 -14.96 -0.04 11.30
C LEU A 333 -14.09 -0.98 12.17
N GLY A 334 -14.73 -1.88 12.92
CA GLY A 334 -14.04 -2.86 13.76
C GLY A 334 -13.12 -3.83 13.00
N ARG A 335 -13.37 -4.09 11.71
CA ARG A 335 -12.47 -4.90 10.87
C ARG A 335 -11.15 -4.17 10.57
N VAL A 336 -11.13 -2.84 10.56
CA VAL A 336 -9.90 -2.08 10.27
C VAL A 336 -8.91 -2.22 11.41
N THR A 337 -9.37 -1.94 12.64
CA THR A 337 -8.59 -1.99 13.88
C THR A 337 -8.41 -3.42 14.43
N GLY A 338 -9.15 -4.41 13.91
CA GLY A 338 -9.06 -5.79 14.36
C GLY A 338 -9.88 -6.11 15.62
N GLN A 339 -10.89 -5.30 15.93
CA GLN A 339 -11.82 -5.58 17.04
C GLN A 339 -12.90 -6.62 16.69
N VAL A 340 -13.05 -7.00 15.41
CA VAL A 340 -14.08 -7.96 14.94
C VAL A 340 -13.53 -8.93 13.88
N GLY A 341 -13.73 -10.24 14.09
CA GLY A 341 -13.67 -11.28 13.04
C GLY A 341 -12.32 -11.48 12.35
N VAL A 342 -11.23 -11.60 13.12
CA VAL A 342 -9.85 -11.45 12.59
C VAL A 342 -9.10 -12.77 12.38
N GLU A 343 -9.59 -13.91 12.84
CA GLU A 343 -8.77 -15.15 12.93
C GLU A 343 -8.07 -15.53 11.60
N GLU A 344 -8.78 -15.49 10.46
CA GLU A 344 -8.19 -15.78 9.14
C GLU A 344 -7.31 -14.65 8.57
N ILE A 345 -7.51 -13.41 9.01
CA ILE A 345 -6.76 -12.23 8.54
C ILE A 345 -5.42 -12.13 9.27
N LEU A 346 -5.37 -12.52 10.55
CA LEU A 346 -4.16 -12.45 11.38
C LEU A 346 -3.01 -13.25 10.75
N ASP A 347 -3.28 -14.48 10.31
CA ASP A 347 -2.24 -15.34 9.76
C ASP A 347 -1.64 -14.74 8.48
N ARG A 348 -2.45 -14.09 7.63
CA ARG A 348 -1.97 -13.42 6.41
C ARG A 348 -1.19 -12.14 6.69
N VAL A 349 -1.60 -11.36 7.69
CA VAL A 349 -0.89 -10.13 8.08
C VAL A 349 0.46 -10.47 8.71
N PHE A 350 0.50 -11.36 9.70
CA PHE A 350 1.74 -11.63 10.43
C PHE A 350 2.71 -12.55 9.67
N SER A 351 2.23 -13.38 8.73
CA SER A 351 3.13 -14.18 7.87
C SER A 351 4.03 -13.35 6.95
N SER A 352 3.66 -12.09 6.64
CA SER A 352 4.52 -11.20 5.86
C SER A 352 5.60 -10.49 6.67
N PHE A 353 5.66 -10.68 8.00
CA PHE A 353 6.64 -10.04 8.87
C PHE A 353 7.93 -10.85 8.91
N CYS A 354 9.05 -10.22 9.31
CA CYS A 354 10.27 -10.94 9.59
C CYS A 354 10.15 -11.77 10.89
N ILE A 355 10.95 -12.82 11.01
CA ILE A 355 11.09 -13.58 12.27
C ILE A 355 11.72 -12.67 13.34
N GLY A 356 11.14 -12.66 14.54
CA GLY A 356 11.69 -11.94 15.70
C GLY A 356 11.15 -10.53 15.94
N LYS A 357 10.09 -10.11 15.23
CA LYS A 357 9.34 -8.87 15.50
C LYS A 357 7.99 -9.11 16.16
#